data_AF-A0A3D2YYR8-F1
#
_entry.id   AF-A0A3D2YYR8-F1
#
_cell.length_a   1.000
_cell.length_b   1.000
_cell.length_c   1.000
_cell.angle_alpha   90.00
_cell.angle_beta   90.00
_cell.angle_gamma   90.00
#
_symmetry.space_group_name_H-M   'P 1'
#
loop_
_entity.id
_entity.type
_entity.pdbx_description
1 polymer ?
#
loop_
_entity_poly.entity_id
_entity_poly.type
_entity_poly.pdbx_seq_one_letter_code
_entity_poly.pdbx_strand_id
1 'polypeptide(L)'
;CVELPKHDVTLTRGFYLGKYEVTQTQYEAITGSNPSRSTKAPDCPVDNVSEADALTFCGKLAEKTGLDVRLPTEAEWEYASRAGRDTRWFFGNDPSQIGEYAWFKDNAGAKSHPVGQKKPNPWGLYDIYGNVCERISDKYSRSYYSISPRVDPTGPSQGTNSRFEYKVVAPRSGQYSLTARVVTANYHQRLNVSAADADSGLVLEMPFTLGQWQESQPVTLTLDEGENTLRFWRNKPPQYGLAIKDFTLTPVK
;
A
#
# COMPACT_ATOMS: atom_id res chain seq x y z
N CYS A 1 -2.85 6.13 -4.11
CA CYS A 1 -2.35 5.68 -5.42
C CYS A 1 -3.49 5.78 -6.42
N VAL A 2 -3.20 6.01 -7.70
CA VAL A 2 -4.14 5.66 -8.77
C VAL A 2 -3.49 4.50 -9.48
N GLU A 3 -3.95 3.29 -9.18
CA GLU A 3 -3.47 2.09 -9.86
C GLU A 3 -4.04 2.06 -11.29
N LEU A 4 -3.23 1.56 -12.23
CA LEU A 4 -3.54 1.57 -13.65
C LEU A 4 -3.43 0.15 -14.24
N PRO A 5 -4.27 -0.21 -15.21
CA PRO A 5 -5.37 0.61 -15.74
C PRO A 5 -6.56 0.70 -14.77
N LYS A 6 -7.34 1.78 -14.87
CA LYS A 6 -8.67 1.81 -14.26
C LYS A 6 -9.51 0.70 -14.90
N HIS A 7 -10.25 -0.04 -14.09
CA HIS A 7 -11.10 -1.13 -14.55
C HIS A 7 -12.39 -1.18 -13.73
N ASP A 8 -13.46 -1.66 -14.34
CA ASP A 8 -14.76 -1.80 -13.67
C ASP A 8 -14.82 -3.10 -12.89
N VAL A 9 -15.34 -3.02 -11.66
CA VAL A 9 -15.59 -4.16 -10.78
C VAL A 9 -17.05 -4.16 -10.35
N THR A 10 -17.67 -5.34 -10.36
CA THR A 10 -19.00 -5.61 -9.82
C THR A 10 -18.84 -6.50 -8.59
N LEU A 11 -19.26 -5.99 -7.43
CA LEU A 11 -19.41 -6.78 -6.21
C LEU A 11 -20.84 -7.32 -6.15
N THR A 12 -21.03 -8.63 -6.24
CA THR A 12 -22.35 -9.24 -6.46
C THR A 12 -23.16 -9.39 -5.17
N ARG A 13 -22.50 -9.32 -4.02
CA ARG A 13 -23.12 -9.49 -2.69
C ARG A 13 -22.83 -8.28 -1.81
N GLY A 14 -23.81 -7.92 -1.00
CA GLY A 14 -23.57 -7.02 0.13
C GLY A 14 -22.62 -7.68 1.14
N PHE A 15 -21.81 -6.86 1.80
CA PHE A 15 -20.88 -7.30 2.84
C PHE A 15 -20.86 -6.26 3.98
N TYR A 16 -20.43 -6.70 5.15
CA TYR A 16 -20.14 -5.81 6.28
C TYR A 16 -18.64 -5.58 6.36
N LEU A 17 -18.25 -4.35 6.72
CA LEU A 17 -16.87 -4.00 7.01
C LEU A 17 -16.80 -3.40 8.41
N GLY A 18 -15.69 -3.62 9.11
CA GLY A 18 -15.44 -3.00 10.41
C GLY A 18 -15.58 -1.49 10.30
N LYS A 19 -16.37 -0.88 11.20
CA LYS A 19 -16.54 0.58 11.26
C LYS A 19 -15.21 1.31 11.53
N TYR A 20 -14.36 0.63 12.30
CA TYR A 20 -13.04 1.04 12.74
C TYR A 20 -12.06 -0.09 12.45
N GLU A 21 -10.78 0.22 12.47
CA GLU A 21 -9.71 -0.76 12.60
C GLU A 21 -9.92 -1.61 13.88
N VAL A 22 -9.48 -2.87 13.87
CA VAL A 22 -9.56 -3.74 15.07
C VAL A 22 -8.69 -3.15 16.18
N THR A 23 -9.30 -2.88 17.34
CA THR A 23 -8.57 -2.27 18.46
C THR A 23 -7.69 -3.27 19.19
N GLN A 24 -6.73 -2.77 19.96
CA GLN A 24 -5.84 -3.61 20.77
C GLN A 24 -6.61 -4.50 21.74
N THR A 25 -7.62 -3.95 22.43
CA THR A 25 -8.45 -4.72 23.35
C THR A 25 -9.29 -5.77 22.63
N GLN A 26 -9.84 -5.48 21.46
CA GLN A 26 -10.57 -6.47 20.65
C GLN A 26 -9.64 -7.60 20.22
N TYR A 27 -8.45 -7.26 19.71
CA TYR A 27 -7.47 -8.24 19.26
C TYR A 27 -7.00 -9.16 20.41
N GLU A 28 -6.71 -8.57 21.57
CA GLU A 28 -6.26 -9.28 22.76
C GLU A 28 -7.35 -10.20 23.32
N ALA A 29 -8.61 -9.76 23.34
CA ALA A 29 -9.74 -10.57 23.79
C ALA A 29 -9.96 -11.84 22.93
N ILE A 30 -9.62 -11.77 21.64
CA ILE A 30 -9.79 -12.90 20.72
C ILE A 30 -8.55 -13.79 20.67
N THR A 31 -7.35 -13.20 20.65
CA THR A 31 -6.10 -13.96 20.43
C THR A 31 -5.36 -14.33 21.69
N GLY A 32 -5.61 -13.61 22.80
CA GLY A 32 -4.90 -13.75 24.08
C GLY A 32 -3.57 -12.98 24.16
N SER A 33 -3.26 -12.12 23.18
CA SER A 33 -2.00 -11.36 23.15
C SER A 33 -2.17 -10.01 22.43
N ASN A 34 -1.27 -9.06 22.71
CA ASN A 34 -1.26 -7.75 22.04
C ASN A 34 0.13 -7.47 21.40
N PRO A 35 0.27 -7.65 20.07
CA PRO A 35 1.55 -7.51 19.36
C PRO A 35 1.97 -6.06 19.09
N SER A 36 1.12 -5.08 19.41
CA SER A 36 1.30 -3.67 19.02
C SER A 36 2.61 -3.08 19.56
N ARG A 37 3.20 -2.14 18.82
CA ARG A 37 4.47 -1.49 19.17
C ARG A 37 4.39 0.02 19.09
N SER A 38 3.48 0.60 18.30
CA SER A 38 3.39 2.05 18.11
C SER A 38 2.90 2.75 19.37
N THR A 39 1.74 2.36 19.87
CA THR A 39 1.16 2.84 21.14
C THR A 39 0.59 1.65 21.89
N LYS A 40 0.63 1.67 23.23
CA LYS A 40 -0.07 0.70 24.07
C LYS A 40 -1.28 1.37 24.69
N ALA A 41 -2.44 1.22 24.07
CA ALA A 41 -3.71 1.76 24.57
C ALA A 41 -4.89 0.92 24.06
N PRO A 42 -5.93 0.67 24.89
CA PRO A 42 -7.09 -0.17 24.56
C PRO A 42 -7.77 0.15 23.24
N ASP A 43 -8.04 1.43 23.01
CA ASP A 43 -8.85 1.93 21.89
C ASP A 43 -8.02 2.28 20.65
N CYS A 44 -6.69 2.17 20.73
CA CYS A 44 -5.84 2.27 19.54
C CYS A 44 -5.98 1.02 18.67
N PRO A 45 -5.76 1.11 17.35
CA PRO A 45 -5.71 -0.06 16.50
C PRO A 45 -4.58 -0.99 16.94
N VAL A 46 -4.77 -2.28 16.72
CA VAL A 46 -3.68 -3.24 16.83
C VAL A 46 -2.70 -3.03 15.66
N ASP A 47 -1.41 -2.96 15.97
CA ASP A 47 -0.34 -2.86 14.97
C ASP A 47 0.61 -4.06 15.04
N ASN A 48 1.57 -4.11 14.11
CA ASN A 48 2.58 -5.18 14.06
C ASN A 48 1.95 -6.59 13.93
N VAL A 49 0.86 -6.68 13.15
CA VAL A 49 0.11 -7.90 12.82
C VAL A 49 0.52 -8.37 11.41
N SER A 50 0.99 -9.61 11.29
CA SER A 50 1.25 -10.24 9.99
C SER A 50 -0.05 -10.69 9.32
N GLU A 51 0.00 -11.10 8.05
CA GLU A 51 -1.17 -11.67 7.38
C GLU A 51 -1.65 -12.94 8.09
N ALA A 52 -0.73 -13.82 8.52
CA ALA A 52 -1.07 -15.04 9.24
C ALA A 52 -1.73 -14.76 10.59
N ASP A 53 -1.27 -13.71 11.30
CA ASP A 53 -1.87 -13.26 12.55
C ASP A 53 -3.29 -12.75 12.34
N ALA A 54 -3.51 -11.95 11.28
CA ALA A 54 -4.82 -11.42 10.94
C ALA A 54 -5.82 -12.52 10.57
N LEU A 55 -5.40 -13.51 9.77
CA LEU A 55 -6.22 -14.68 9.45
C LEU A 55 -6.53 -15.52 10.71
N THR A 56 -5.57 -15.66 11.62
CA THR A 56 -5.78 -16.34 12.90
C THR A 56 -6.81 -15.60 13.76
N PHE A 57 -6.76 -14.27 13.80
CA PHE A 57 -7.78 -13.46 14.48
C PHE A 57 -9.17 -13.67 13.87
N CYS A 58 -9.31 -13.61 12.53
CA CYS A 58 -10.57 -13.84 11.84
C CYS A 58 -11.15 -15.23 12.16
N GLY A 59 -10.32 -16.28 12.10
CA GLY A 59 -10.75 -17.66 12.42
C GLY A 59 -11.24 -17.79 13.87
N LYS A 60 -10.47 -17.29 14.84
CA LYS A 60 -10.87 -17.32 16.26
C LYS A 60 -12.13 -16.50 16.52
N LEU A 61 -12.31 -15.36 15.84
CA LEU A 61 -13.50 -14.54 15.98
C LEU A 61 -14.73 -15.24 15.37
N ALA A 62 -14.58 -15.88 14.21
CA ALA A 62 -15.62 -16.69 13.58
C ALA A 62 -16.04 -17.86 14.49
N GLU A 63 -15.09 -18.59 15.07
CA GLU A 63 -15.37 -19.67 16.04
C GLU A 63 -16.16 -19.18 17.26
N LYS A 64 -15.82 -17.99 17.78
CA LYS A 64 -16.47 -17.42 18.97
C LYS A 64 -17.87 -16.86 18.69
N THR A 65 -18.12 -16.37 17.49
CA THR A 65 -19.35 -15.62 17.16
C THR A 65 -20.31 -16.40 16.27
N GLY A 66 -19.85 -17.44 15.59
CA GLY A 66 -20.60 -18.14 14.55
C GLY A 66 -20.80 -17.32 13.27
N LEU A 67 -20.13 -16.16 13.14
CA LEU A 67 -20.20 -15.29 11.96
C LEU A 67 -19.12 -15.67 10.95
N ASP A 68 -19.40 -15.45 9.66
CA ASP A 68 -18.39 -15.52 8.61
C ASP A 68 -17.50 -14.25 8.67
N VAL A 69 -16.34 -14.39 9.30
CA VAL A 69 -15.37 -13.31 9.50
C VAL A 69 -14.13 -13.58 8.66
N ARG A 70 -13.73 -12.58 7.87
CA ARG A 70 -12.56 -12.64 6.98
C ARG A 70 -11.96 -11.25 6.79
N LEU A 71 -10.79 -11.20 6.17
CA LEU A 71 -10.26 -9.97 5.59
C LEU A 71 -11.10 -9.56 4.36
N PRO A 72 -11.27 -8.25 4.11
CA PRO A 72 -11.86 -7.79 2.86
C PRO A 72 -10.91 -8.06 1.69
N THR A 73 -11.49 -8.21 0.50
CA THR A 73 -10.70 -8.14 -0.74
C THR A 73 -10.20 -6.71 -1.00
N GLU A 74 -9.22 -6.54 -1.86
CA GLU A 74 -8.76 -5.20 -2.29
C GLU A 74 -9.93 -4.38 -2.87
N ALA A 75 -10.75 -5.04 -3.71
CA ALA A 75 -11.90 -4.41 -4.34
C ALA A 75 -12.99 -4.02 -3.34
N GLU A 76 -13.31 -4.87 -2.35
CA GLU A 76 -14.25 -4.54 -1.27
C GLU A 76 -13.72 -3.37 -0.43
N TRP A 77 -12.43 -3.38 -0.09
CA TRP A 77 -11.80 -2.33 0.70
C TRP A 77 -11.79 -0.99 -0.03
N GLU A 78 -11.41 -0.96 -1.31
CA GLU A 78 -11.43 0.28 -2.11
C GLU A 78 -12.87 0.79 -2.33
N TYR A 79 -13.83 -0.10 -2.61
CA TYR A 79 -15.25 0.26 -2.75
C TYR A 79 -15.80 0.92 -1.48
N ALA A 80 -15.54 0.31 -0.32
CA ALA A 80 -15.92 0.84 0.99
C ALA A 80 -15.20 2.15 1.32
N SER A 81 -13.92 2.26 0.98
CA SER A 81 -13.10 3.47 1.19
C SER A 81 -13.61 4.65 0.39
N ARG A 82 -14.02 4.43 -0.87
CA ARG A 82 -14.60 5.45 -1.76
C ARG A 82 -15.99 5.87 -1.34
N ALA A 83 -16.79 4.99 -0.76
CA ALA A 83 -18.15 5.26 -0.28
C ALA A 83 -19.02 6.07 -1.27
N GLY A 84 -19.02 5.63 -2.53
CA GLY A 84 -19.77 6.25 -3.63
C GLY A 84 -19.14 7.50 -4.25
N ARG A 85 -17.88 7.81 -3.94
CA ARG A 85 -17.14 8.96 -4.51
C ARG A 85 -16.22 8.54 -5.65
N ASP A 86 -16.23 9.33 -6.73
CA ASP A 86 -15.34 9.23 -7.89
C ASP A 86 -14.15 10.21 -7.82
N THR A 87 -14.11 11.05 -6.79
CA THR A 87 -13.02 11.97 -6.49
C THR A 87 -11.76 11.24 -6.05
N ARG A 88 -10.65 11.98 -5.97
CA ARG A 88 -9.34 11.44 -5.57
C ARG A 88 -9.33 10.88 -4.15
N TRP A 89 -9.96 11.58 -3.21
CA TRP A 89 -10.28 11.11 -1.87
C TRP A 89 -11.80 11.18 -1.66
N PHE A 90 -12.35 10.43 -0.70
CA PHE A 90 -13.79 10.51 -0.39
C PHE A 90 -14.22 11.92 0.07
N PHE A 91 -13.27 12.72 0.58
CA PHE A 91 -13.52 14.09 1.04
C PHE A 91 -13.30 15.16 -0.06
N GLY A 92 -12.91 14.76 -1.27
CA GLY A 92 -12.73 15.67 -2.41
C GLY A 92 -11.36 15.52 -3.08
N ASN A 93 -10.91 16.59 -3.73
CA ASN A 93 -9.66 16.62 -4.50
C ASN A 93 -8.59 17.53 -3.89
N ASP A 94 -8.90 18.26 -2.82
CA ASP A 94 -7.96 19.13 -2.14
C ASP A 94 -7.20 18.36 -1.05
N PRO A 95 -5.89 18.10 -1.21
CA PRO A 95 -5.10 17.41 -0.19
C PRO A 95 -5.01 18.17 1.14
N SER A 96 -5.25 19.49 1.17
CA SER A 96 -5.13 20.29 2.38
C SER A 96 -6.09 19.83 3.50
N GLN A 97 -7.18 19.17 3.13
CA GLN A 97 -8.22 18.70 4.04
C GLN A 97 -7.86 17.40 4.76
N ILE A 98 -6.82 16.68 4.34
CA ILE A 98 -6.48 15.33 4.85
C ILE A 98 -6.35 15.27 6.38
N GLY A 99 -5.91 16.35 7.02
CA GLY A 99 -5.77 16.44 8.48
C GLY A 99 -7.07 16.31 9.27
N GLU A 100 -8.23 16.54 8.65
CA GLU A 100 -9.54 16.35 9.27
C GLU A 100 -10.01 14.88 9.21
N TYR A 101 -9.44 14.09 8.31
CA TYR A 101 -9.91 12.75 7.95
C TYR A 101 -8.91 11.64 8.29
N ALA A 102 -7.65 11.97 8.56
CA ALA A 102 -6.61 10.97 8.80
C ALA A 102 -5.61 11.38 9.88
N TRP A 103 -5.12 10.36 10.60
CA TRP A 103 -3.86 10.42 11.32
C TRP A 103 -2.73 9.99 10.38
N PHE A 104 -1.82 10.89 10.07
CA PHE A 104 -0.68 10.63 9.20
C PHE A 104 0.56 11.26 9.81
N LYS A 105 1.75 10.98 9.25
CA LYS A 105 3.02 11.34 9.91
C LYS A 105 3.08 12.78 10.44
N ASP A 106 2.55 13.76 9.71
CA ASP A 106 2.70 15.18 10.09
C ASP A 106 1.80 15.59 11.27
N ASN A 107 0.71 14.87 11.55
CA ASN A 107 -0.20 15.17 12.66
C ASN A 107 -0.29 14.06 13.73
N ALA A 108 0.25 12.88 13.45
CA ALA A 108 0.12 11.72 14.33
C ALA A 108 1.17 11.71 15.47
N GLY A 109 2.26 12.48 15.37
CA GLY A 109 3.30 12.48 16.40
C GLY A 109 4.02 11.13 16.53
N ALA A 110 4.23 10.45 15.39
CA ALA A 110 4.90 9.14 15.28
C ALA A 110 4.24 8.01 16.10
N LYS A 111 2.92 8.09 16.33
CA LYS A 111 2.15 7.08 17.07
C LYS A 111 0.77 6.85 16.46
N SER A 112 0.21 5.67 16.66
CA SER A 112 -1.21 5.39 16.43
C SER A 112 -2.09 6.14 17.43
N HIS A 113 -3.34 6.43 17.06
CA HIS A 113 -4.32 7.10 17.91
C HIS A 113 -5.56 6.22 18.10
N PRO A 114 -6.38 6.49 19.13
CA PRO A 114 -7.66 5.82 19.27
C PRO A 114 -8.48 5.93 18.00
N VAL A 115 -9.13 4.83 17.63
CA VAL A 115 -9.93 4.77 16.40
C VAL A 115 -11.11 5.76 16.45
N GLY A 116 -11.53 6.24 15.28
CA GLY A 116 -12.73 7.06 15.15
C GLY A 116 -12.57 8.53 15.58
N GLN A 117 -11.34 9.01 15.77
CA GLN A 117 -11.08 10.39 16.20
C GLN A 117 -11.03 11.42 15.06
N LYS A 118 -11.01 10.97 13.80
CA LYS A 118 -11.11 11.81 12.60
C LYS A 118 -12.50 11.71 11.98
N LYS A 119 -12.79 12.55 10.98
CA LYS A 119 -14.09 12.51 10.29
C LYS A 119 -14.22 11.22 9.47
N PRO A 120 -15.40 10.57 9.47
CA PRO A 120 -15.63 9.38 8.67
C PRO A 120 -15.85 9.71 7.20
N ASN A 121 -15.82 8.67 6.36
CA ASN A 121 -16.34 8.73 5.00
C ASN A 121 -17.89 8.77 4.98
N PRO A 122 -18.53 8.99 3.81
CA PRO A 122 -20.00 9.05 3.69
C PRO A 122 -20.78 7.82 4.18
N TRP A 123 -20.15 6.66 4.34
CA TRP A 123 -20.78 5.44 4.87
C TRP A 123 -20.52 5.24 6.37
N GLY A 124 -19.85 6.19 7.03
CA GLY A 124 -19.58 6.13 8.47
C GLY A 124 -18.38 5.26 8.85
N LEU A 125 -17.50 4.95 7.89
CA LEU A 125 -16.22 4.27 8.15
C LEU A 125 -15.14 5.30 8.48
N TYR A 126 -14.29 4.99 9.44
CA TYR A 126 -13.29 5.90 9.98
C TYR A 126 -11.87 5.45 9.61
N ASP A 127 -10.91 6.36 9.74
CA ASP A 127 -9.46 6.09 9.63
C ASP A 127 -8.98 5.53 8.27
N ILE A 128 -9.84 5.46 7.26
CA ILE A 128 -9.59 4.98 5.88
C ILE A 128 -8.26 5.45 5.24
N TYR A 129 -7.77 6.65 5.55
CA TYR A 129 -6.55 7.22 4.96
C TYR A 129 -5.38 7.38 5.95
N GLY A 130 -5.44 6.78 7.14
CA GLY A 130 -4.41 6.96 8.15
C GLY A 130 -4.50 6.00 9.33
N ASN A 131 -3.88 6.38 10.45
CA ASN A 131 -3.71 5.57 11.66
C ASN A 131 -2.80 4.35 11.43
N VAL A 132 -3.30 3.22 10.93
CA VAL A 132 -2.46 2.07 10.52
C VAL A 132 -2.82 1.59 9.12
N CYS A 133 -1.92 0.79 8.51
CA CYS A 133 -2.25 0.14 7.24
C CYS A 133 -3.10 -1.10 7.51
N GLU A 134 -4.21 -1.23 6.78
CA GLU A 134 -5.14 -2.34 6.93
C GLU A 134 -4.77 -3.53 6.03
N ARG A 135 -5.04 -4.74 6.53
CA ARG A 135 -4.79 -5.99 5.79
C ARG A 135 -6.00 -6.32 4.91
N ILE A 136 -5.72 -6.76 3.70
CA ILE A 136 -6.67 -7.33 2.74
C ILE A 136 -6.28 -8.78 2.45
N SER A 137 -7.21 -9.57 1.92
CA SER A 137 -6.97 -10.97 1.55
C SER A 137 -6.11 -11.14 0.30
N ASP A 138 -6.12 -10.13 -0.56
CA ASP A 138 -5.50 -10.18 -1.88
C ASP A 138 -3.97 -10.22 -1.77
N LYS A 139 -3.38 -10.98 -2.68
CA LYS A 139 -1.93 -10.96 -2.88
C LYS A 139 -1.57 -9.88 -3.88
N TYR A 140 -0.40 -9.26 -3.69
CA TYR A 140 0.04 -8.24 -4.62
C TYR A 140 0.50 -8.83 -5.96
N SER A 141 -0.01 -8.27 -7.06
CA SER A 141 0.57 -8.41 -8.40
C SER A 141 0.39 -7.11 -9.17
N ARG A 142 1.51 -6.58 -9.69
CA ARG A 142 1.54 -5.31 -10.43
C ARG A 142 0.63 -5.30 -11.65
N SER A 143 0.54 -6.42 -12.37
CA SER A 143 -0.25 -6.52 -13.60
C SER A 143 -1.68 -6.94 -13.34
N TYR A 144 -2.09 -7.17 -12.08
CA TYR A 144 -3.38 -7.76 -11.77
C TYR A 144 -4.54 -6.97 -12.37
N TYR A 145 -4.51 -5.63 -12.29
CA TYR A 145 -5.59 -4.78 -12.82
C TYR A 145 -5.80 -4.94 -14.33
N SER A 146 -4.76 -5.31 -15.09
CA SER A 146 -4.87 -5.56 -16.53
C SER A 146 -5.52 -6.90 -16.88
N ILE A 147 -5.57 -7.83 -15.92
CA ILE A 147 -6.13 -9.19 -16.07
C ILE A 147 -7.24 -9.48 -15.05
N SER A 148 -7.66 -8.49 -14.27
CA SER A 148 -8.59 -8.64 -13.17
C SER A 148 -9.96 -9.05 -13.68
N PRO A 149 -10.60 -10.09 -13.10
CA PRO A 149 -11.97 -10.42 -13.44
C PRO A 149 -12.90 -9.27 -13.01
N ARG A 150 -13.93 -9.01 -13.81
CA ARG A 150 -14.90 -7.93 -13.54
C ARG A 150 -15.83 -8.20 -12.36
N VAL A 151 -15.99 -9.46 -11.96
CA VAL A 151 -16.99 -9.89 -10.98
C VAL A 151 -16.25 -10.49 -9.79
N ASP A 152 -16.46 -9.92 -8.60
CA ASP A 152 -15.90 -10.36 -7.31
C ASP A 152 -14.39 -10.75 -7.38
N PRO A 153 -13.49 -9.84 -7.80
CA PRO A 153 -12.05 -10.14 -7.85
C PRO A 153 -11.48 -10.38 -6.45
N THR A 154 -10.62 -11.38 -6.33
CA THR A 154 -9.99 -11.80 -5.06
C THR A 154 -8.45 -11.76 -5.14
N GLY A 155 -7.91 -11.01 -6.10
CA GLY A 155 -6.47 -10.95 -6.34
C GLY A 155 -5.93 -12.16 -7.11
N PRO A 156 -4.62 -12.20 -7.37
CA PRO A 156 -3.94 -13.35 -7.96
C PRO A 156 -3.84 -14.49 -6.95
N SER A 157 -3.81 -15.74 -7.45
CA SER A 157 -3.67 -16.94 -6.62
C SER A 157 -2.33 -17.02 -5.87
N GLN A 158 -1.29 -16.35 -6.39
CA GLN A 158 0.01 -16.23 -5.76
C GLN A 158 0.50 -14.78 -5.81
N GLY A 159 1.10 -14.34 -4.71
CA GLY A 159 1.76 -13.05 -4.67
C GLY A 159 3.07 -13.07 -5.43
N THR A 160 3.32 -12.02 -6.20
CA THR A 160 4.65 -11.77 -6.75
C THR A 160 5.51 -11.09 -5.67
N ASN A 161 6.78 -11.50 -5.54
CA ASN A 161 7.74 -10.70 -4.78
C ASN A 161 7.75 -9.28 -5.36
N SER A 162 7.99 -8.26 -4.53
CA SER A 162 8.18 -6.87 -4.99
C SER A 162 9.50 -6.69 -5.75
N ARG A 163 9.82 -7.60 -6.68
CA ARG A 163 10.90 -7.50 -7.66
C ARG A 163 10.27 -7.27 -9.02
N PHE A 164 10.63 -6.17 -9.66
CA PHE A 164 10.09 -5.78 -10.97
C PHE A 164 11.24 -5.56 -11.94
N GLU A 165 11.08 -6.01 -13.17
CA GLU A 165 12.10 -5.88 -14.21
C GLU A 165 11.56 -5.05 -15.38
N TYR A 166 12.41 -4.19 -15.93
CA TYR A 166 12.12 -3.37 -17.11
C TYR A 166 13.26 -3.51 -18.11
N LYS A 167 12.91 -3.86 -19.35
CA LYS A 167 13.85 -3.79 -20.46
C LYS A 167 13.96 -2.35 -20.95
N VAL A 168 15.18 -1.85 -21.06
CA VAL A 168 15.48 -0.50 -21.57
C VAL A 168 16.57 -0.61 -22.63
N VAL A 169 16.57 0.29 -23.61
CA VAL A 169 17.61 0.35 -24.65
C VAL A 169 18.43 1.62 -24.43
N ALA A 170 19.72 1.47 -24.16
CA ALA A 170 20.65 2.58 -24.03
C ALA A 170 21.38 2.80 -25.37
N PRO A 171 21.42 4.04 -25.90
CA PRO A 171 22.03 4.33 -27.20
C PRO A 171 23.57 4.25 -27.20
N ARG A 172 24.21 4.19 -26.03
CA ARG A 172 25.65 4.04 -25.83
C ARG A 172 25.93 3.54 -24.42
N SER A 173 27.04 2.83 -24.24
CA SER A 173 27.52 2.49 -22.90
C SER A 173 27.87 3.75 -22.11
N GLY A 174 27.60 3.76 -20.80
CA GLY A 174 27.98 4.86 -19.93
C GLY A 174 27.12 4.99 -18.68
N GLN A 175 27.31 6.09 -17.96
CA GLN A 175 26.53 6.43 -16.78
C GLN A 175 25.23 7.12 -17.17
N TYR A 176 24.13 6.71 -16.53
CA TYR A 176 22.80 7.28 -16.70
C TYR A 176 22.25 7.65 -15.32
N SER A 177 21.70 8.85 -15.22
CA SER A 177 20.92 9.29 -14.09
C SER A 177 19.49 8.77 -14.23
N LEU A 178 19.03 7.98 -13.26
CA LEU A 178 17.69 7.46 -13.15
C LEU A 178 16.89 8.28 -12.15
N THR A 179 15.76 8.81 -12.60
CA THR A 179 14.73 9.42 -11.74
C THR A 179 13.42 8.69 -11.97
N ALA A 180 12.71 8.30 -10.90
CA ALA A 180 11.42 7.64 -11.02
C ALA A 180 10.30 8.55 -10.51
N ARG A 181 9.19 8.56 -11.24
CA ARG A 181 7.96 9.22 -10.80
C ARG A 181 7.15 8.26 -9.94
N VAL A 182 7.04 8.59 -8.66
CA VAL A 182 6.51 7.71 -7.62
C VAL A 182 5.34 8.33 -6.88
N VAL A 183 4.51 7.46 -6.30
CA VAL A 183 3.57 7.80 -5.23
C VAL A 183 3.90 6.91 -4.05
N THR A 184 4.09 7.52 -2.90
CA THR A 184 4.39 6.87 -1.63
C THR A 184 3.34 7.22 -0.58
N ALA A 185 2.96 6.23 0.22
CA ALA A 185 2.08 6.42 1.38
C ALA A 185 2.84 6.76 2.67
N ASN A 186 4.17 6.61 2.68
CA ASN A 186 5.03 6.78 3.86
C ASN A 186 6.32 7.52 3.52
N TYR A 187 7.02 7.99 4.55
CA TYR A 187 8.35 8.59 4.42
C TYR A 187 9.47 7.53 4.40
N HIS A 188 10.68 7.97 4.03
CA HIS A 188 11.91 7.15 4.01
C HIS A 188 11.74 5.85 3.22
N GLN A 189 10.90 5.91 2.19
CA GLN A 189 10.68 4.78 1.32
C GLN A 189 11.93 4.59 0.48
N ARG A 190 12.42 3.36 0.45
CA ARG A 190 13.61 2.96 -0.30
C ARG A 190 13.25 1.84 -1.26
N LEU A 191 13.76 1.97 -2.47
CA LEU A 191 13.65 0.97 -3.52
C LEU A 191 15.05 0.72 -4.07
N ASN A 192 15.49 -0.53 -4.06
CA ASN A 192 16.75 -0.88 -4.68
C ASN A 192 16.57 -0.91 -6.19
N VAL A 193 17.58 -0.48 -6.94
CA VAL A 193 17.65 -0.58 -8.40
C VAL A 193 19.02 -1.07 -8.86
N SER A 194 19.04 -1.94 -9.86
CA SER A 194 20.28 -2.40 -10.52
C SER A 194 20.03 -2.64 -12.01
N ALA A 195 21.04 -2.38 -12.83
CA ALA A 195 21.09 -2.81 -14.24
C ALA A 195 21.94 -4.08 -14.43
N ALA A 196 22.66 -4.51 -13.39
CA ALA A 196 23.52 -5.69 -13.42
C ALA A 196 22.82 -6.92 -12.82
N ASP A 197 23.31 -8.12 -13.14
CA ASP A 197 22.95 -9.39 -12.49
C ASP A 197 23.60 -9.52 -11.11
N ALA A 198 23.47 -8.48 -10.26
CA ALA A 198 24.02 -8.45 -8.91
C ALA A 198 22.92 -8.18 -7.88
N ASP A 199 23.00 -8.86 -6.73
CA ASP A 199 22.15 -8.62 -5.54
C ASP A 199 22.52 -7.32 -4.80
N SER A 200 23.56 -6.61 -5.23
CA SER A 200 23.88 -5.25 -4.82
C SER A 200 23.19 -4.25 -5.75
N GLY A 201 22.32 -3.42 -5.18
CA GLY A 201 21.60 -2.36 -5.89
C GLY A 201 21.91 -0.98 -5.31
N LEU A 202 21.68 0.04 -6.12
CA LEU A 202 21.61 1.43 -5.66
C LEU A 202 20.30 1.65 -4.92
N VAL A 203 20.30 2.52 -3.91
CA VAL A 203 19.08 2.86 -3.18
C VAL A 203 18.46 4.11 -3.78
N LEU A 204 17.30 3.94 -4.42
CA LEU A 204 16.44 5.03 -4.84
C LEU A 204 15.63 5.51 -3.62
N GLU A 205 16.01 6.67 -3.08
CA GLU A 205 15.25 7.33 -2.02
C GLU A 205 14.05 8.08 -2.60
N MET A 206 12.87 7.79 -2.06
CA MET A 206 11.62 8.36 -2.56
C MET A 206 11.05 9.41 -1.59
N PRO A 207 10.48 10.50 -2.13
CA PRO A 207 9.81 11.50 -1.32
C PRO A 207 8.56 10.91 -0.67
N PHE A 208 8.11 11.51 0.43
CA PHE A 208 6.73 11.36 0.87
C PHE A 208 5.83 12.23 0.01
N THR A 209 4.81 11.64 -0.59
CA THR A 209 4.14 12.31 -1.72
C THR A 209 2.77 12.88 -1.43
N LEU A 210 2.17 12.64 -0.27
CA LEU A 210 0.75 12.94 0.00
C LEU A 210 -0.18 12.40 -1.12
N GLY A 211 0.19 11.24 -1.68
CA GLY A 211 -0.52 10.60 -2.78
C GLY A 211 -0.34 11.26 -4.16
N GLN A 212 0.45 12.32 -4.30
CA GLN A 212 0.73 12.99 -5.58
C GLN A 212 1.89 12.31 -6.32
N TRP A 213 1.88 12.31 -7.65
CA TRP A 213 3.05 11.84 -8.40
C TRP A 213 4.19 12.85 -8.22
N GLN A 214 5.32 12.41 -7.69
CA GLN A 214 6.52 13.23 -7.51
C GLN A 214 7.76 12.46 -7.99
N GLU A 215 8.80 13.20 -8.38
CA GLU A 215 10.08 12.62 -8.79
C GLU A 215 10.89 12.15 -7.57
N SER A 216 11.55 11.00 -7.69
CA SER A 216 12.53 10.53 -6.71
C SER A 216 13.78 11.40 -6.73
N GLN A 217 14.66 11.22 -5.73
CA GLN A 217 16.04 11.66 -5.91
C GLN A 217 16.70 10.81 -7.02
N PRO A 218 17.57 11.40 -7.86
CA PRO A 218 18.23 10.66 -8.92
C PRO A 218 19.28 9.70 -8.36
N VAL A 219 19.46 8.56 -9.02
CA VAL A 219 20.60 7.64 -8.79
C VAL A 219 21.34 7.41 -10.10
N THR A 220 22.66 7.30 -10.04
CA THR A 220 23.47 7.07 -11.24
C THR A 220 23.83 5.60 -11.36
N LEU A 221 23.47 4.97 -12.48
CA LEU A 221 23.78 3.59 -12.81
C LEU A 221 24.47 3.48 -14.16
N THR A 222 25.26 2.44 -14.36
CA THR A 222 25.93 2.16 -15.64
C THR A 222 25.04 1.27 -16.50
N LEU A 223 24.91 1.63 -17.78
CA LEU A 223 24.24 0.82 -18.80
C LEU A 223 25.24 0.50 -19.92
N ASP A 224 25.07 -0.66 -20.53
CA ASP A 224 25.76 -1.04 -21.77
C ASP A 224 24.99 -0.54 -22.99
N GLU A 225 25.65 -0.32 -24.11
CA GLU A 225 24.98 -0.06 -25.38
C GLU A 225 24.04 -1.20 -25.76
N GLY A 226 22.80 -0.88 -26.12
CA GLY A 226 21.77 -1.86 -26.45
C GLY A 226 20.81 -2.16 -25.29
N GLU A 227 20.27 -3.38 -25.27
CA GLU A 227 19.26 -3.80 -24.29
C GLU A 227 19.88 -4.04 -22.91
N ASN A 228 19.28 -3.45 -21.88
CA ASN A 228 19.60 -3.65 -20.47
C ASN A 228 18.33 -4.03 -19.71
N THR A 229 18.48 -4.75 -18.60
CA THR A 229 17.38 -5.07 -17.69
C THR A 229 17.54 -4.32 -16.39
N LEU A 230 16.68 -3.33 -16.14
CA LEU A 230 16.58 -2.67 -14.84
C LEU A 230 15.74 -3.50 -13.89
N ARG A 231 16.27 -3.77 -12.71
CA ARG A 231 15.62 -4.56 -11.67
C ARG A 231 15.40 -3.69 -10.46
N PHE A 232 14.17 -3.67 -9.98
CA PHE A 232 13.76 -2.92 -8.81
C PHE A 232 13.30 -3.87 -7.72
N TRP A 233 13.75 -3.72 -6.48
CA TRP A 233 13.28 -4.56 -5.38
C TRP A 233 13.33 -3.87 -4.01
N ARG A 234 12.72 -4.48 -3.01
CA ARG A 234 12.83 -4.07 -1.61
C ARG A 234 13.48 -5.16 -0.76
N ASN A 235 14.24 -4.75 0.25
CA ASN A 235 14.74 -5.66 1.28
C ASN A 235 13.59 -6.08 2.21
N LYS A 236 13.65 -7.30 2.78
CA LYS A 236 12.61 -7.80 3.69
C LYS A 236 12.61 -7.02 5.02
N PRO A 237 11.43 -6.74 5.62
CA PRO A 237 10.08 -7.03 5.13
C PRO A 237 9.65 -6.05 4.02
N PRO A 238 8.76 -6.46 3.09
CA PRO A 238 8.29 -5.58 2.03
C PRO A 238 7.60 -4.36 2.66
N GLN A 239 8.18 -3.18 2.45
CA GLN A 239 7.46 -1.93 2.69
C GLN A 239 6.35 -1.83 1.62
N TYR A 240 5.10 -1.99 2.05
CA TYR A 240 3.91 -1.91 1.21
C TYR A 240 3.63 -0.45 0.78
N GLY A 241 2.91 -0.25 -0.34
CA GLY A 241 2.41 1.07 -0.76
C GLY A 241 3.34 1.91 -1.65
N LEU A 242 3.87 1.31 -2.72
CA LEU A 242 4.67 2.00 -3.74
C LEU A 242 4.21 1.66 -5.14
N ALA A 243 4.04 2.70 -5.95
CA ALA A 243 3.90 2.59 -7.38
C ALA A 243 4.96 3.47 -8.05
N ILE A 244 5.73 2.89 -8.99
CA ILE A 244 6.46 3.66 -10.00
C ILE A 244 5.51 3.80 -11.19
N LYS A 245 5.20 5.02 -11.60
CA LYS A 245 4.40 5.27 -12.82
C LYS A 245 5.26 5.12 -14.06
N ASP A 246 6.41 5.76 -14.04
CA ASP A 246 7.43 5.76 -15.08
C ASP A 246 8.77 6.18 -14.45
N PHE A 247 9.84 6.04 -15.22
CA PHE A 247 11.16 6.54 -14.88
C PHE A 247 11.83 7.12 -16.12
N THR A 248 12.77 8.02 -15.89
CA THR A 248 13.58 8.66 -16.92
C THR A 248 15.04 8.26 -16.72
N LEU A 249 15.71 7.91 -17.82
CA LEU A 249 17.15 7.68 -17.88
C LEU A 249 17.80 8.80 -18.69
N THR A 250 18.66 9.59 -18.06
CA THR A 250 19.38 10.69 -18.72
C THR A 250 20.88 10.38 -18.75
N PRO A 251 21.56 10.37 -19.91
CA PRO A 251 23.01 10.20 -19.95
C PRO A 251 23.70 11.25 -19.08
N VAL A 252 24.58 10.80 -18.19
CA VAL A 252 25.50 11.69 -17.46
C VAL A 252 26.62 12.08 -18.43
N LYS A 253 26.98 13.37 -18.45
CA LYS A 253 28.05 13.90 -19.30
C LYS A 253 29.41 13.37 -18.87
#